data_AF-A0A7Z9S1K0-F1
#
_entry.id   AF-A0A7Z9S1K0-F1
#
_cell.length_a   1.000
_cell.length_b   1.000
_cell.length_c   1.000
_cell.angle_alpha   90.00
_cell.angle_beta   90.00
_cell.angle_gamma   90.00
#
_symmetry.space_group_name_H-M   'P 1'
#
loop_
_entity.id
_entity.type
_entity.pdbx_description
1 polymer ?
#
loop_
_entity_poly.entity_id
_entity_poly.type
_entity_poly.pdbx_seq_one_letter_code
_entity_poly.pdbx_strand_id
1 'polypeptide(L)' 'TPAETVAEFAEPLGVDRDALLAAVQDQAIKQRLKDETGKAIDAGVFGSPFYIIDGEPFWGADRLWMIRRWLKSGGW' A
#
# COMPACT_ATOMS: atom_id res chain seq x y z
N THR A 1 -2.05 -1.70 15.93
CA THR A 1 -3.46 -2.11 16.10
C THR A 1 -3.49 -3.62 16.25
N PRO A 2 -4.27 -4.18 17.20
CA PRO A 2 -4.48 -5.62 17.31
C PRO A 2 -5.11 -6.20 16.04
N ALA A 3 -4.86 -7.48 15.75
CA ALA A 3 -5.39 -8.14 14.55
C ALA A 3 -6.92 -8.29 14.62
N GLU A 4 -7.44 -8.47 15.83
CA GLU A 4 -8.85 -8.62 16.16
C GLU A 4 -9.64 -7.38 15.78
N THR A 5 -9.11 -6.19 16.12
CA THR A 5 -9.71 -4.91 15.73
C THR A 5 -9.81 -4.76 14.22
N VAL A 6 -8.79 -5.21 13.46
CA VAL A 6 -8.83 -5.17 12.00
C VAL A 6 -9.87 -6.15 11.45
N ALA A 7 -9.96 -7.34 12.04
CA ALA A 7 -10.94 -8.36 11.65
C ALA A 7 -12.39 -7.88 11.88
N GLU A 8 -12.67 -7.20 12.98
CA GLU A 8 -13.97 -6.57 13.28
C GLU A 8 -14.41 -5.56 12.22
N PHE A 9 -13.48 -4.78 11.67
CA PHE A 9 -13.78 -3.85 10.57
C PHE A 9 -13.89 -4.53 9.21
N ALA A 10 -13.22 -5.67 9.02
CA ALA A 10 -13.19 -6.39 7.74
C ALA A 10 -14.42 -7.27 7.53
N GLU A 11 -15.02 -7.79 8.60
CA GLU A 11 -16.19 -8.68 8.54
C GLU A 11 -17.40 -8.04 7.82
N PRO A 12 -17.79 -6.77 8.10
CA PRO A 12 -18.85 -6.09 7.34
C PRO A 12 -18.51 -5.87 5.86
N LEU A 13 -17.23 -5.98 5.46
CA LEU A 13 -16.76 -5.88 4.08
C LEU A 13 -16.75 -7.25 3.36
N GLY A 14 -17.25 -8.30 4.01
CA GLY A 14 -17.33 -9.66 3.45
C GLY A 14 -16.04 -10.47 3.62
N VAL A 15 -15.13 -10.05 4.49
CA VAL A 15 -13.91 -10.81 4.80
C VAL A 15 -14.17 -11.72 5.99
N ASP A 16 -13.89 -13.01 5.85
CA ASP A 16 -14.03 -13.97 6.94
C ASP A 16 -13.05 -13.67 8.08
N ARG A 17 -13.58 -13.55 9.31
CA ARG A 17 -12.84 -13.13 10.50
C ARG A 17 -11.72 -14.10 10.84
N ASP A 18 -12.03 -15.39 10.90
CA ASP A 18 -11.08 -16.42 11.35
C ASP A 18 -10.00 -16.67 10.29
N ALA A 19 -10.37 -16.63 9.02
CA ALA A 19 -9.44 -16.69 7.90
C ALA A 19 -8.48 -15.50 7.91
N LEU A 20 -8.95 -14.27 8.18
CA LEU A 20 -8.07 -13.10 8.31
C LEU A 20 -7.09 -13.28 9.47
N LEU A 21 -7.58 -13.67 10.65
CA LEU A 21 -6.74 -13.85 11.84
C LEU A 21 -5.68 -14.94 11.64
N ALA A 22 -6.01 -16.02 10.94
CA ALA A 22 -5.04 -17.04 10.54
C ALA A 22 -4.04 -16.49 9.50
N ALA A 23 -4.53 -15.79 8.47
CA ALA A 23 -3.72 -15.27 7.37
C ALA A 23 -2.67 -14.25 7.84
N VAL A 24 -3.00 -13.37 8.79
CA VAL A 24 -2.01 -12.40 9.30
C VAL A 24 -0.89 -13.05 10.11
N GLN A 25 -1.06 -14.31 10.54
CA GLN A 25 -0.02 -15.08 11.21
C GLN A 25 0.77 -15.99 10.25
N ASP A 26 0.25 -16.24 9.05
CA ASP A 26 0.88 -17.08 8.04
C ASP A 26 2.26 -16.52 7.61
N GLN A 27 3.25 -17.41 7.58
CA GLN A 27 4.64 -17.02 7.28
C GLN A 27 4.85 -16.63 5.81
N ALA A 28 4.15 -17.25 4.87
CA ALA A 28 4.22 -16.88 3.46
C ALA A 28 3.63 -15.48 3.23
N ILE A 29 2.54 -15.14 3.94
CA ILE A 29 1.96 -13.78 3.88
C ILE A 29 2.91 -12.74 4.48
N LYS A 30 3.54 -13.05 5.64
CA LYS A 30 4.55 -12.17 6.24
C LYS A 30 5.77 -11.99 5.35
N GLN A 31 6.23 -13.05 4.69
CA GLN A 31 7.35 -12.97 3.77
C GLN A 31 6.99 -12.11 2.55
N ARG A 32 5.80 -12.31 1.97
CA ARG A 32 5.33 -11.49 0.86
C ARG A 32 5.26 -10.01 1.23
N LEU A 33 4.79 -9.65 2.43
CA LEU A 33 4.79 -8.26 2.89
C LEU A 33 6.20 -7.66 2.93
N LYS A 34 7.19 -8.42 3.43
CA LYS A 34 8.59 -7.99 3.43
C LYS A 34 9.12 -7.81 2.02
N ASP A 35 8.83 -8.74 1.12
CA ASP A 35 9.30 -8.71 -0.26
C ASP A 35 8.71 -7.50 -1.03
N GLU A 36 7.41 -7.24 -0.90
CA GLU A 36 6.77 -6.06 -1.52
C GLU A 36 7.32 -4.74 -0.94
N THR A 37 7.61 -4.69 0.36
CA THR A 37 8.26 -3.53 0.99
C THR A 37 9.68 -3.35 0.46
N GLY A 38 10.43 -4.44 0.29
CA GLY A 38 11.76 -4.43 -0.32
C GLY A 38 11.74 -3.89 -1.75
N LYS A 39 10.81 -4.38 -2.58
CA LYS A 39 10.61 -3.86 -3.95
C LYS A 39 10.32 -2.36 -3.99
N ALA A 40 9.53 -1.85 -3.05
CA ALA A 40 9.25 -0.41 -2.95
C ALA A 40 10.54 0.38 -2.63
N ILE A 41 11.35 -0.10 -1.68
CA ILE A 41 12.65 0.50 -1.34
C ILE A 41 13.60 0.48 -2.54
N ASP A 42 13.70 -0.65 -3.24
CA ASP A 42 14.53 -0.81 -4.44
C ASP A 42 14.09 0.14 -5.58
N ALA A 43 12.79 0.45 -5.66
CA ALA A 43 12.22 1.44 -6.57
C ALA A 43 12.41 2.90 -6.11
N GLY A 44 13.12 3.13 -5.00
CA GLY A 44 13.40 4.46 -4.47
C GLY A 44 12.27 5.09 -3.65
N VAL A 45 11.27 4.31 -3.23
CA VAL A 45 10.18 4.81 -2.37
C VAL A 45 10.71 5.13 -0.98
N PHE A 46 10.31 6.28 -0.45
CA PHE A 46 10.57 6.68 0.93
C PHE A 46 9.41 7.51 1.50
N GLY A 47 9.28 7.52 2.83
CA GLY A 47 8.20 8.26 3.51
C GLY A 47 6.80 7.74 3.17
N SER A 48 5.78 8.55 3.47
CA SER A 48 4.39 8.23 3.13
C SER A 48 3.51 9.51 3.14
N PRO A 49 2.54 9.65 2.22
CA PRO A 49 2.31 8.79 1.05
C PRO A 49 3.32 9.07 -0.08
N PHE A 50 3.58 8.07 -0.90
CA PHE A 50 4.45 8.15 -2.07
C PHE A 50 3.73 7.49 -3.26
N TYR A 51 3.78 8.13 -4.42
CA TYR A 51 3.13 7.68 -5.64
C TYR A 51 4.18 7.51 -6.73
N ILE A 52 4.03 6.48 -7.56
CA ILE A 52 4.79 6.31 -8.80
C ILE A 52 3.77 6.20 -9.92
N ILE A 53 3.80 7.13 -10.90
CA ILE A 53 2.90 7.16 -12.05
C ILE A 53 3.74 7.07 -13.32
N ASP A 54 3.59 5.99 -14.08
CA ASP A 54 4.38 5.74 -15.31
C ASP A 54 5.90 5.87 -15.10
N GLY A 55 6.39 5.47 -13.91
CA GLY A 55 7.80 5.58 -13.52
C GLY A 55 8.18 6.90 -12.84
N GLU A 56 7.32 7.91 -12.84
CA GLU A 56 7.60 9.22 -12.22
C GLU A 56 7.22 9.23 -10.73
N PRO A 57 8.17 9.59 -9.82
CA PRO A 57 7.92 9.61 -8.38
C PRO A 57 7.31 10.93 -7.87
N PHE A 58 6.33 10.83 -6.98
CA PHE A 58 5.74 11.96 -6.24
C PHE A 58 5.61 11.63 -4.76
N TRP A 59 6.30 12.39 -3.91
CA TRP A 59 6.25 12.21 -2.45
C TRP A 59 5.41 13.30 -1.78
N GLY A 60 4.38 12.88 -1.03
CA GLY A 60 3.51 13.76 -0.25
C GLY A 60 2.08 13.84 -0.79
N ALA A 61 1.11 13.93 0.12
CA ALA A 61 -0.30 14.12 -0.24
C ALA A 61 -0.57 15.51 -0.86
N ASP A 62 0.29 16.48 -0.58
CA ASP A 62 0.26 17.81 -1.17
C ASP A 62 0.68 17.85 -2.65
N ARG A 63 1.17 16.72 -3.19
CA ARG A 63 1.57 16.57 -4.61
C ARG A 63 0.47 16.05 -5.53
N LEU A 64 -0.73 15.76 -5.04
CA LEU A 64 -1.83 15.25 -5.86
C LEU A 64 -2.19 16.17 -7.05
N TRP A 65 -2.03 17.50 -6.91
CA TRP A 65 -2.24 18.43 -8.02
C TRP A 65 -1.18 18.30 -9.12
N MET A 66 0.06 17.96 -8.77
CA MET A 66 1.14 17.70 -9.73
C MET A 66 0.86 16.41 -10.50
N ILE A 67 0.44 15.35 -9.81
CA ILE A 67 0.00 14.09 -10.41
C ILE A 67 -1.14 14.35 -11.42
N ARG A 68 -2.16 15.13 -11.03
CA ARG A 68 -3.26 15.49 -11.93
C ARG A 68 -2.77 16.24 -13.18
N ARG A 69 -1.76 17.10 -13.04
CA ARG A 69 -1.16 17.81 -14.17
C ARG A 69 -0.39 16.83 -15.06
N TRP A 70 0.49 16.03 -14.47
CA TRP A 70 1.29 15.01 -15.16
C TRP A 70 0.42 14.08 -16.03
N LEU A 71 -0.65 13.52 -15.47
CA LEU A 71 -1.59 12.66 -16.18
C LEU A 71 -2.28 13.35 -17.38
N LYS A 72 -2.50 14.67 -17.31
CA LYS A 72 -3.14 15.42 -18.41
C LYS A 72 -2.18 15.78 -19.54
N SER A 73 -0.92 16.04 -19.21
CA SER A 73 0.09 16.45 -20.19
C SER A 73 1.00 15.32 -20.67
N GLY A 74 0.96 14.14 -20.02
CA GLY A 74 1.85 13.02 -20.33
C GLY A 74 3.29 13.22 -19.85
N GLY A 75 3.48 14.09 -18.86
CA GLY A 75 4.79 14.63 -18.48
C GLY A 75 4.74 16.14 -18.29
N TRP A 76 5.88 16.78 -18.04
CA TRP A 76 5.99 18.24 -18.03
C TRP A 76 6.10 18.83 -19.43
#